data_AF-A0A6B0UQN3-F1
#
_entry.id   AF-A0A6B0UQN3-F1
#
_cell.length_a   1.000
_cell.length_b   1.000
_cell.length_c   1.000
_cell.angle_alpha   90.00
_cell.angle_beta   90.00
_cell.angle_gamma   90.00
#
_symmetry.space_group_name_H-M   'P 1'
#
loop_
_entity.id
_entity.type
_entity.pdbx_description
1 polymer ?
#
loop_
_entity_poly.entity_id
_entity_poly.type
_entity_poly.pdbx_seq_one_letter_code
_entity_poly.pdbx_strand_id
1 'polypeptide(L)'
;MNFWTTARIFIMSALIYFTTAEAKETLRHKQIKLKNQSFEDKIVMAYNSCMNGADELHQLNSTLKRFGIDKWPMMLDSAETIKWTDIYRKTRIEGDMSFIFSINLQPYLRNTSQRAISVSNLLNIAIRF
;
A
#
# COMPACT_ATOMS: atom_id res chain seq x y z
N MET A 1 14.81 18.34 20.26
CA MET A 1 15.39 17.08 19.76
C MET A 1 16.86 17.06 20.16
N ASN A 2 17.35 16.01 20.82
CA ASN A 2 18.73 16.00 21.34
C ASN A 2 19.71 15.35 20.33
N PHE A 3 21.00 15.62 20.51
CA PHE A 3 22.08 15.13 19.64
C PHE A 3 22.04 13.61 19.44
N TRP A 4 21.76 12.85 20.51
CA TRP A 4 21.65 11.40 20.48
C TRP A 4 20.45 10.90 19.66
N THR A 5 19.32 11.60 19.69
CA THR A 5 18.16 11.32 18.84
C THR A 5 18.50 11.54 17.38
N THR A 6 19.16 12.65 17.04
CA THR A 6 19.56 12.95 15.66
C THR A 6 20.56 11.92 15.12
N ALA A 7 21.58 11.54 15.91
CA ALA A 7 22.55 10.52 15.53
C ALA A 7 21.90 9.15 15.29
N ARG A 8 20.94 8.75 16.13
CA ARG A 8 20.17 7.51 15.95
C ARG A 8 19.34 7.50 14.67
N ILE A 9 18.65 8.61 14.38
CA ILE A 9 17.88 8.74 13.13
C ILE A 9 18.80 8.60 11.93
N PHE A 10 19.96 9.29 11.95
CA PHE A 10 20.91 9.24 10.84
C PHE A 10 21.47 7.82 10.59
N ILE A 11 21.85 7.11 11.67
CA ILE A 11 22.33 5.73 11.57
C ILE A 11 21.24 4.80 11.01
N MET A 12 20.00 4.93 11.48
CA MET A 12 18.88 4.11 10.98
C MET A 12 18.58 4.40 9.50
N SER A 13 18.57 5.67 9.09
CA SER A 13 18.39 6.05 7.69
C SER A 13 19.51 5.51 6.79
N ALA A 14 20.77 5.58 7.26
CA ALA A 14 21.91 5.03 6.52
C ALA A 14 21.83 3.50 6.38
N LEU A 15 21.41 2.80 7.44
CA LEU A 15 21.22 1.35 7.40
C LEU A 15 20.10 0.95 6.43
N ILE A 16 18.97 1.67 6.45
CA ILE A 16 17.87 1.47 5.51
C ILE A 16 18.36 1.71 4.08
N TYR A 17 19.10 2.78 3.84
CA TYR A 17 19.66 3.07 2.52
C TYR A 17 20.60 1.96 2.03
N PHE A 18 21.52 1.50 2.88
CA PHE A 18 22.47 0.45 2.51
C PHE A 18 21.76 -0.87 2.18
N THR A 19 20.84 -1.30 3.06
CA THR A 19 20.08 -2.54 2.87
C THR A 19 19.16 -2.49 1.65
N THR A 20 18.54 -1.34 1.38
CA THR A 20 17.72 -1.17 0.16
C THR A 20 18.56 -1.16 -1.11
N ALA A 21 19.76 -0.58 -1.09
CA ALA A 21 20.69 -0.61 -2.21
C ALA A 21 21.17 -2.04 -2.52
N GLU A 22 21.55 -2.79 -1.49
CA GLU A 22 21.97 -4.19 -1.64
C GLU A 22 20.83 -5.09 -2.14
N ALA A 23 19.62 -4.92 -1.62
CA ALA A 23 18.44 -5.62 -2.10
C ALA A 23 18.13 -5.28 -3.56
N LYS A 24 18.24 -4.00 -3.95
CA LYS A 24 18.05 -3.56 -5.34
C LYS A 24 19.04 -4.23 -6.28
N GLU A 25 20.33 -4.25 -5.93
CA GLU A 25 21.36 -4.90 -6.75
C GLU A 25 21.15 -6.41 -6.86
N THR A 26 20.74 -7.05 -5.76
CA THR A 26 20.41 -8.48 -5.73
C THR A 26 19.24 -8.82 -6.66
N LEU A 27 18.20 -7.99 -6.66
CA LEU A 27 16.99 -8.21 -7.47
C LEU A 27 17.21 -7.89 -8.95
N ARG A 28 18.03 -6.88 -9.28
CA ARG A 28 18.31 -6.47 -10.68
C ARG A 28 18.92 -7.58 -11.52
N HIS A 29 19.81 -8.38 -10.94
CA HIS A 29 20.60 -9.37 -11.68
C HIS A 29 19.98 -10.77 -11.63
N LYS A 30 18.86 -10.94 -10.92
CA LYS A 30 18.28 -12.26 -10.72
C LYS A 30 17.46 -12.68 -11.94
N GLN A 31 17.80 -13.84 -12.50
CA GLN A 31 17.04 -14.44 -13.59
C GLN A 31 15.76 -15.07 -13.06
N ILE A 32 14.66 -14.85 -13.79
CA ILE A 32 13.33 -15.39 -13.46
C ILE A 32 13.11 -16.68 -14.25
N LYS A 33 12.65 -17.74 -13.58
CA LYS A 33 12.20 -18.96 -14.26
C LYS A 33 10.81 -18.77 -14.87
N LEU A 34 10.65 -19.10 -16.15
CA LEU A 34 9.36 -18.97 -16.87
C LEU A 34 8.32 -20.04 -16.48
N LYS A 35 8.76 -21.19 -15.96
CA LYS A 35 7.89 -22.29 -15.47
C LYS A 35 8.29 -22.66 -14.05
N ASN A 36 7.31 -23.09 -13.25
CA ASN A 36 7.48 -23.47 -11.84
C ASN A 36 8.15 -22.36 -11.01
N GLN A 37 7.58 -21.16 -11.09
CA GLN A 37 8.06 -19.97 -10.38
C GLN A 37 8.10 -20.21 -8.87
N SER A 38 9.27 -20.01 -8.29
CA SER A 38 9.48 -19.99 -6.84
C SER A 38 8.94 -18.69 -6.22
N PHE A 39 8.89 -18.64 -4.89
CA PHE A 39 8.58 -17.42 -4.16
C PHE A 39 9.57 -16.29 -4.52
N GLU A 40 10.85 -16.62 -4.69
CA GLU A 40 11.87 -15.64 -5.08
C GLU A 40 11.65 -15.10 -6.49
N ASP A 41 11.25 -15.95 -7.44
CA ASP A 41 10.88 -15.51 -8.80
C ASP A 41 9.74 -14.48 -8.75
N LYS A 42 8.75 -14.69 -7.84
CA LYS A 42 7.63 -13.75 -7.64
C LYS A 42 8.08 -12.39 -7.09
N ILE A 43 9.05 -12.37 -6.17
CA ILE A 43 9.63 -11.11 -5.66
C ILE A 43 10.30 -10.34 -6.79
N VAL A 44 11.11 -11.01 -7.62
CA VAL A 44 11.82 -10.37 -8.74
C VAL A 44 10.83 -9.87 -9.81
N MET A 45 9.78 -10.63 -10.11
CA MET A 45 8.72 -10.17 -11.02
C MET A 45 8.02 -8.90 -10.51
N ALA A 46 7.66 -8.86 -9.23
CA ALA A 46 7.05 -7.67 -8.62
C ALA A 46 8.00 -6.46 -8.66
N TYR A 47 9.29 -6.68 -8.35
CA TYR A 47 10.32 -5.65 -8.45
C TYR A 47 10.47 -5.10 -9.88
N ASN A 48 10.57 -5.97 -10.89
CA ASN A 48 10.68 -5.56 -12.29
C ASN A 48 9.42 -4.80 -12.76
N SER A 49 8.23 -5.25 -12.36
CA SER A 49 6.98 -4.54 -12.65
C SER A 49 6.97 -3.13 -12.07
N CYS A 50 7.51 -2.93 -10.87
CA CYS A 50 7.63 -1.62 -10.24
C CYS A 50 8.66 -0.73 -10.96
N MET A 51 9.79 -1.31 -11.39
CA MET A 51 10.87 -0.55 -12.02
C MET A 51 10.59 -0.12 -13.46
N ASN A 52 9.76 -0.87 -14.20
CA ASN A 52 9.42 -0.57 -15.58
C ASN A 52 8.49 0.65 -15.73
N GLY A 53 8.03 1.22 -14.60
CA GLY A 53 7.02 2.26 -14.57
C GLY A 53 5.65 1.70 -14.95
N ALA A 54 4.62 2.19 -14.27
CA ALA A 54 3.24 1.96 -14.67
C ALA A 54 2.68 3.23 -15.30
N ASP A 55 1.72 3.10 -16.21
CA ASP A 55 0.77 4.18 -16.45
C ASP A 55 -0.15 4.26 -15.23
N GLU A 56 0.39 4.85 -14.16
CA GLU A 56 -0.20 4.87 -12.82
C GLU A 56 -1.61 5.48 -12.85
N LEU A 57 -1.83 6.49 -13.69
CA LEU A 57 -3.12 7.14 -13.84
C LEU A 57 -4.13 6.23 -14.55
N HIS A 58 -3.73 5.53 -15.61
CA HIS A 58 -4.59 4.55 -16.28
C HIS A 58 -4.92 3.36 -15.36
N GLN A 59 -3.95 2.87 -14.59
CA GLN A 59 -4.16 1.77 -13.63
C GLN A 59 -5.06 2.19 -12.47
N LEU A 60 -4.89 3.41 -11.96
CA LEU A 60 -5.78 3.98 -10.95
C LEU A 60 -7.21 4.09 -11.50
N ASN A 61 -7.38 4.68 -12.69
CA ASN A 61 -8.69 4.87 -13.30
C ASN A 61 -9.41 3.54 -13.59
N SER A 62 -8.68 2.55 -14.11
CA SER A 62 -9.25 1.20 -14.34
C SER A 62 -9.63 0.49 -13.03
N THR A 63 -8.84 0.67 -11.97
CA THR A 63 -9.15 0.13 -10.64
C THR A 63 -10.37 0.80 -10.02
N LEU A 64 -10.49 2.13 -10.12
CA LEU A 64 -11.64 2.89 -9.64
C LEU A 64 -12.93 2.44 -10.35
N LYS A 65 -12.91 2.31 -11.68
CA LYS A 65 -14.04 1.78 -12.47
C LYS A 65 -14.43 0.37 -12.05
N ARG A 66 -13.44 -0.53 -11.83
CA ARG A 66 -13.71 -1.89 -11.33
C ARG A 66 -14.44 -1.88 -9.98
N PHE A 67 -14.13 -0.91 -9.12
CA PHE A 67 -14.78 -0.76 -7.82
C PHE A 67 -16.13 -0.02 -7.88
N GLY A 68 -16.57 0.42 -9.06
CA GLY A 68 -17.82 1.14 -9.26
C GLY A 68 -17.72 2.65 -9.02
N ILE A 69 -16.49 3.19 -9.07
CA ILE A 69 -16.22 4.64 -9.08
C ILE A 69 -15.93 5.02 -10.54
N ASP A 70 -16.97 5.37 -11.28
CA ASP A 70 -16.86 5.67 -12.71
C ASP A 70 -16.26 7.06 -12.99
N LYS A 71 -16.34 7.97 -12.01
CA LYS A 71 -15.79 9.33 -12.07
C LYS A 71 -15.10 9.68 -10.76
N TRP A 72 -13.85 10.14 -10.86
CA TRP A 72 -13.08 10.66 -9.74
C TRP A 72 -12.25 11.88 -10.19
N PRO A 73 -12.19 12.98 -9.42
CA PRO A 73 -12.97 13.23 -8.21
C PRO A 73 -14.45 13.44 -8.55
N MET A 74 -15.34 13.12 -7.60
CA MET A 74 -16.75 13.47 -7.76
C MET A 74 -16.94 14.98 -7.61
N MET A 75 -17.81 15.56 -8.43
CA MET A 75 -18.30 16.93 -8.23
C MET A 75 -19.25 16.97 -7.04
N LEU A 76 -19.13 17.99 -6.19
CA LEU A 76 -19.91 18.15 -4.94
C LEU A 76 -21.43 18.23 -5.16
N ASP A 77 -21.82 18.59 -6.37
CA ASP A 77 -23.16 18.87 -6.87
C ASP A 77 -23.73 17.72 -7.73
N SER A 78 -23.06 16.57 -7.74
CA SER A 78 -23.55 15.36 -8.40
C SER A 78 -24.77 14.78 -7.69
N ALA A 79 -25.83 14.48 -8.45
CA ALA A 79 -27.00 13.75 -7.97
C ALA A 79 -26.77 12.22 -7.87
N GLU A 80 -25.55 11.75 -8.18
CA GLU A 80 -25.21 10.32 -8.14
C GLU A 80 -25.20 9.79 -6.69
N THR A 81 -26.11 8.86 -6.39
CA THR A 81 -26.16 8.19 -5.08
C THR A 81 -25.12 7.08 -5.04
N ILE A 82 -24.00 7.34 -4.38
CA ILE A 82 -22.94 6.34 -4.20
C ILE A 82 -23.21 5.43 -3.00
N LYS A 83 -23.18 4.11 -3.26
CA LYS A 83 -23.19 3.08 -2.21
C LYS A 83 -21.79 2.91 -1.62
N TRP A 84 -21.41 3.84 -0.74
CA TRP A 84 -20.08 3.87 -0.11
C TRP A 84 -19.71 2.58 0.62
N THR A 85 -20.67 1.85 1.18
CA THR A 85 -20.42 0.55 1.83
C THR A 85 -19.93 -0.52 0.84
N ASP A 86 -20.46 -0.54 -0.38
CA ASP A 86 -20.07 -1.51 -1.40
C ASP A 86 -18.69 -1.17 -1.97
N ILE A 87 -18.44 0.12 -2.23
CA ILE A 87 -17.13 0.62 -2.63
C ILE A 87 -16.09 0.27 -1.57
N TYR A 88 -16.36 0.60 -0.30
CA TYR A 88 -15.45 0.30 0.79
C TYR A 88 -15.13 -1.20 0.88
N ARG A 89 -16.16 -2.06 0.76
CA ARG A 89 -15.98 -3.51 0.76
C ARG A 89 -15.06 -3.96 -0.37
N LYS A 90 -15.27 -3.48 -1.59
CA LYS A 90 -14.42 -3.84 -2.74
C LYS A 90 -13.00 -3.32 -2.57
N THR A 91 -12.82 -2.05 -2.20
CA THR A 91 -11.50 -1.45 -1.97
C THR A 91 -10.72 -2.17 -0.88
N ARG A 92 -11.37 -2.52 0.25
CA ARG A 92 -10.69 -3.17 1.38
C ARG A 92 -10.47 -4.67 1.18
N ILE A 93 -11.47 -5.40 0.70
CA ILE A 93 -11.39 -6.87 0.57
C ILE A 93 -10.68 -7.27 -0.72
N GLU A 94 -11.03 -6.66 -1.85
CA GLU A 94 -10.43 -7.04 -3.14
C GLU A 94 -9.12 -6.29 -3.40
N GLY A 95 -9.03 -5.02 -2.99
CA GLY A 95 -7.86 -4.19 -3.23
C GLY A 95 -6.80 -4.23 -2.11
N ASP A 96 -7.12 -4.81 -0.94
CA ASP A 96 -6.35 -4.67 0.31
C ASP A 96 -5.95 -3.21 0.61
N MET A 97 -6.76 -2.26 0.16
CA MET A 97 -6.50 -0.84 0.35
C MET A 97 -7.33 -0.29 1.52
N SER A 98 -6.75 0.66 2.25
CA SER A 98 -7.48 1.38 3.29
C SER A 98 -7.95 2.73 2.74
N PHE A 99 -9.24 3.04 2.92
CA PHE A 99 -9.87 4.27 2.44
C PHE A 99 -10.72 4.86 3.58
N ILE A 100 -10.49 6.12 3.95
CA ILE A 100 -11.10 6.84 5.11
C ILE A 100 -10.66 6.29 6.48
N PHE A 101 -10.81 4.99 6.69
CA PHE A 101 -10.32 4.26 7.87
C PHE A 101 -9.77 2.90 7.46
N SER A 102 -8.78 2.42 8.21
CA SER A 102 -8.17 1.11 8.03
C SER A 102 -8.75 0.14 9.05
N ILE A 103 -9.22 -1.02 8.59
CA ILE A 103 -9.61 -2.14 9.44
C ILE A 103 -8.50 -3.19 9.37
N ASN A 104 -7.81 -3.44 10.48
CA ASN A 104 -6.72 -4.40 10.57
C ASN A 104 -6.98 -5.47 11.62
N LEU A 105 -6.44 -6.67 11.41
CA LEU A 105 -6.38 -7.68 12.46
C LEU A 105 -5.05 -7.54 13.20
N GLN A 106 -5.12 -7.21 14.48
CA GLN A 106 -3.94 -7.05 15.33
C GLN A 106 -4.02 -7.98 16.55
N PRO A 107 -2.89 -8.39 17.14
CA PRO A 107 -2.91 -9.09 18.43
C PRO A 107 -3.68 -8.26 19.47
N TYR A 108 -4.52 -8.92 20.26
CA TYR A 108 -5.27 -8.22 21.30
C TYR A 108 -4.30 -7.72 22.39
N LEU A 109 -4.39 -6.43 22.73
CA LEU A 109 -3.42 -5.76 23.62
C LEU A 109 -3.24 -6.45 24.99
N ARG A 110 -4.29 -7.12 25.49
CA ARG A 110 -4.25 -7.84 26.77
C ARG A 110 -3.99 -9.34 26.61
N ASN A 111 -4.04 -9.88 25.39
CA ASN A 111 -3.77 -11.29 25.10
C ASN A 111 -3.30 -11.48 23.65
N THR A 112 -2.01 -11.69 23.45
CA THR A 112 -1.40 -11.80 22.12
C THR A 112 -1.76 -13.10 21.37
N SER A 113 -2.30 -14.11 22.09
CA SER A 113 -2.86 -15.33 21.49
C SER A 113 -4.23 -15.10 20.83
N GLN A 114 -4.89 -13.97 21.10
CA GLN A 114 -6.13 -13.56 20.45
C GLN A 114 -5.87 -12.48 19.41
N ARG A 115 -6.77 -12.39 18.42
CA ARG A 115 -6.78 -11.32 17.41
C ARG A 115 -7.97 -10.40 17.68
N ALA A 116 -7.76 -9.10 17.51
CA ALA A 116 -8.78 -8.08 17.62
C ALA A 116 -8.87 -7.29 16.31
N ILE A 117 -10.08 -6.81 16.01
CA ILE A 117 -10.31 -5.87 14.92
C ILE A 117 -9.88 -4.48 15.42
N SER A 118 -8.87 -3.92 14.76
CA SER A 118 -8.37 -2.58 14.99
C SER A 118 -8.92 -1.67 13.89
N VAL A 119 -9.63 -0.61 14.28
CA VAL A 119 -10.09 0.44 13.37
C VAL A 119 -9.26 1.67 13.63
N SER A 120 -8.49 2.11 12.63
CA SER A 120 -7.70 3.33 12.71
C SER A 120 -8.17 4.35 11.67
N ASN A 121 -8.36 5.59 12.09
CA ASN A 121 -8.67 6.68 11.18
C ASN A 121 -7.42 7.06 10.39
N LEU A 122 -7.55 7.23 9.07
CA LEU A 122 -6.49 7.75 8.20
C LEU A 122 -6.50 9.29 8.14
N LEU A 123 -6.99 9.95 9.19
CA LEU A 123 -7.15 11.41 9.28
C LEU A 123 -5.78 12.11 9.48
N ASN A 124 -4.83 11.85 8.59
CA ASN A 124 -3.60 12.61 8.40
C ASN A 124 -3.30 12.88 6.92
N ILE A 125 -4.10 12.35 5.99
CA ILE A 125 -4.20 12.97 4.66
C ILE A 125 -5.17 14.14 4.80
N ALA A 126 -4.66 15.25 5.31
CA ALA A 126 -5.29 16.54 5.15
C ALA A 126 -5.34 16.84 3.64
N ILE A 127 -6.39 16.40 2.97
CA ILE A 127 -6.83 17.07 1.75
C ILE A 127 -7.32 18.43 2.25
N ARG A 128 -6.40 19.41 2.26
CA ARG A 128 -6.81 20.81 2.30
C ARG A 128 -7.64 21.03 1.03
N PHE A 129 -8.92 21.34 1.22
CA PHE A 129 -9.69 22.04 0.21
C PHE A 129 -9.08 23.42 -0.02
#